data_AF-A0A851HAP2-F1
#
_entry.id   AF-A0A851HAP2-F1
#
_cell.length_a   1.000
_cell.length_b   1.000
_cell.length_c   1.000
_cell.angle_alpha   90.00
_cell.angle_beta   90.00
_cell.angle_gamma   90.00
#
_symmetry.space_group_name_H-M   'P 1'
#
loop_
_entity.id
_entity.type
_entity.pdbx_description
1 polymer ?
#
loop_
_entity_poly.entity_id
_entity_poly.type
_entity_poly.pdbx_seq_one_letter_code
_entity_poly.pdbx_strand_id
1 'polypeptide(L)'
;MNQTQITTDNYGYKTITEFNDQNEKIKETIYRPNETIHSLREFDPKTKKIIKFFHQNIENKILINEEYDPKTGKTTKSHKYRPDGSLHYILENNPAGKKIKYTFFRENNTLCYFEEYEPKTGKISKQAYFNDDGLLHSLVILIPKPGEENTHTFYRPDGSIKSRDWFKAGGIRINTIWYHPDGSIESEYQFDLSHLKKNRLTKQQPRSGRTNTTLYI
;
A
#
# COMPACT_ATOMS: atom_id res chain seq x y z
N MET A 1 38.50 13.61 -4.82
CA MET A 1 37.86 13.76 -6.14
C MET A 1 37.09 12.48 -6.38
N ASN A 2 35.78 12.57 -6.65
CA ASN A 2 35.00 11.38 -6.98
C ASN A 2 35.57 10.74 -8.26
N GLN A 3 35.88 9.44 -8.18
CA GLN A 3 36.34 8.67 -9.33
C GLN A 3 35.13 8.15 -10.11
N THR A 4 35.30 7.97 -11.42
CA THR A 4 34.25 7.41 -12.28
C THR A 4 34.77 6.25 -13.10
N GLN A 5 33.94 5.22 -13.27
CA GLN A 5 34.19 4.10 -14.16
C GLN A 5 33.06 4.02 -15.18
N ILE A 6 33.40 3.76 -16.45
CA ILE A 6 32.44 3.64 -17.54
C ILE A 6 32.55 2.24 -18.12
N THR A 7 31.41 1.57 -18.29
CA THR A 7 31.30 0.28 -18.99
C THR A 7 30.16 0.33 -20.00
N THR A 8 30.25 -0.48 -21.05
CA THR A 8 29.18 -0.66 -22.03
C THR A 8 28.93 -2.14 -22.19
N ASP A 9 27.66 -2.57 -22.15
CA ASP A 9 27.29 -3.96 -22.36
C ASP A 9 27.15 -4.32 -23.86
N ASN A 10 26.92 -5.59 -24.16
CA ASN A 10 26.76 -6.08 -25.53
C ASN A 10 25.51 -5.53 -26.24
N TYR A 11 24.60 -4.88 -25.51
CA TYR A 11 23.39 -4.25 -26.03
C TYR A 11 23.55 -2.74 -26.22
N GLY A 12 24.73 -2.18 -25.94
CA GLY A 12 25.03 -0.75 -26.05
C GLY A 12 24.55 0.08 -24.86
N TYR A 13 24.12 -0.53 -23.75
CA TYR A 13 23.82 0.21 -22.54
C TYR A 13 25.12 0.64 -21.86
N LYS A 14 25.22 1.93 -21.58
CA LYS A 14 26.39 2.54 -20.94
C LYS A 14 26.12 2.75 -19.46
N THR A 15 26.98 2.23 -18.59
CA THR A 15 26.90 2.45 -17.15
C THR A 15 28.02 3.38 -16.72
N ILE A 16 27.66 4.46 -16.01
CA ILE A 16 28.61 5.33 -15.31
C ILE A 16 28.48 5.05 -13.82
N THR A 17 29.57 4.57 -13.22
CA THR A 17 29.66 4.29 -11.78
C THR A 17 30.51 5.36 -11.11
N GLU A 18 29.99 5.98 -10.05
CA GLU A 18 30.68 7.00 -9.26
C GLU A 18 31.11 6.40 -7.91
N PHE A 19 32.33 6.76 -7.48
CA PHE A 19 32.95 6.30 -6.24
C PHE A 19 33.30 7.48 -5.33
N ASN A 20 33.20 7.29 -4.02
CA ASN A 20 33.70 8.25 -3.03
C ASN A 20 35.24 8.24 -2.95
N ASP A 21 35.81 9.10 -2.11
CA ASP A 21 37.27 9.21 -1.91
C ASP A 21 37.90 7.93 -1.32
N GLN A 22 37.10 7.01 -0.76
CA GLN A 22 37.53 5.69 -0.26
C GLN A 22 37.37 4.59 -1.31
N ASN A 23 37.12 4.95 -2.58
CA ASN A 23 36.86 4.02 -3.69
C ASN A 23 35.63 3.12 -3.46
N GLU A 24 34.65 3.63 -2.73
CA GLU A 24 33.39 2.93 -2.48
C GLU A 24 32.33 3.44 -3.45
N LYS A 25 31.64 2.51 -4.11
CA LYS A 25 30.55 2.81 -5.03
C LYS A 25 29.42 3.56 -4.32
N ILE A 26 29.05 4.72 -4.84
CA ILE A 26 27.98 5.58 -4.30
C ILE A 26 26.81 5.76 -5.26
N LYS A 27 27.04 5.65 -6.58
CA LYS A 27 26.01 5.88 -7.58
C LYS A 27 26.29 5.13 -8.88
N GLU A 28 25.23 4.71 -9.54
CA GLU A 28 25.24 4.23 -10.93
C GLU A 28 24.19 4.98 -11.74
N THR A 29 24.58 5.44 -12.92
CA THR A 29 23.64 5.92 -13.93
C THR A 29 23.77 5.03 -15.17
N ILE A 30 22.68 4.40 -15.57
CA ILE A 30 22.61 3.52 -16.73
C ILE A 30 21.91 4.30 -17.84
N TYR A 31 22.58 4.41 -18.98
CA TYR A 31 22.11 5.06 -20.20
C TYR A 31 21.78 4.00 -21.25
N ARG A 32 20.76 4.28 -22.03
CA ARG A 32 20.42 3.52 -23.24
C ARG A 32 21.45 3.80 -24.35
N PRO A 33 21.44 3.01 -25.43
CA PRO A 33 22.26 3.27 -26.62
C PRO A 33 22.05 4.66 -27.24
N ASN A 34 20.88 5.28 -27.04
CA ASN A 34 20.59 6.64 -27.50
C ASN A 34 20.99 7.73 -26.49
N GLU A 35 21.84 7.41 -25.51
CA GLU A 35 22.33 8.30 -24.45
C GLU A 35 21.24 8.89 -23.52
N THR A 36 20.00 8.38 -23.57
CA THR A 36 18.96 8.72 -22.58
C THR A 36 19.10 7.90 -21.32
N ILE A 37 18.72 8.46 -20.16
CA ILE A 37 18.83 7.74 -18.88
C ILE A 37 17.78 6.62 -18.83
N HIS A 38 18.25 5.40 -18.61
CA HIS A 38 17.41 4.23 -18.36
C HIS A 38 17.03 4.11 -16.88
N SER A 39 18.03 4.22 -16.01
CA SER A 39 17.85 4.10 -14.56
C SER A 39 19.04 4.66 -13.81
N LEU A 40 18.85 4.90 -12.52
CA LEU A 40 19.91 5.26 -11.60
C LEU A 40 19.73 4.56 -10.26
N ARG A 41 20.86 4.32 -9.61
CA ARG A 41 20.92 3.71 -8.27
C ARG A 41 21.85 4.55 -7.40
N GLU A 42 21.43 4.83 -6.18
CA GLU A 42 22.31 5.36 -5.12
C GLU A 42 22.59 4.24 -4.12
N PHE A 43 23.80 4.20 -3.58
CA PHE A 43 24.28 3.15 -2.69
C PHE A 43 24.68 3.73 -1.33
N ASP A 44 24.38 3.01 -0.26
CA ASP A 44 24.98 3.28 1.04
C ASP A 44 26.46 2.89 1.01
N PRO A 45 27.39 3.82 1.28
CA PRO A 45 28.82 3.52 1.19
C PRO A 45 29.27 2.48 2.22
N LYS A 46 28.60 2.34 3.37
CA LYS A 46 29.01 1.40 4.42
C LYS A 46 28.51 -0.01 4.14
N THR A 47 27.25 -0.16 3.76
CA THR A 47 26.61 -1.48 3.56
C THR A 47 26.66 -1.96 2.12
N LYS A 48 27.02 -1.09 1.17
CA LYS A 48 27.02 -1.32 -0.28
C LYS A 48 25.64 -1.66 -0.86
N LYS A 49 24.57 -1.47 -0.08
CA LYS A 49 23.19 -1.72 -0.50
C LYS A 49 22.65 -0.51 -1.23
N ILE A 50 21.74 -0.75 -2.18
CA ILE A 50 20.98 0.33 -2.82
C ILE A 50 20.13 1.03 -1.75
N ILE A 51 20.12 2.35 -1.77
CA ILE A 51 19.28 3.21 -0.92
C ILE A 51 18.22 3.96 -1.72
N LYS A 52 18.48 4.20 -3.00
CA LYS A 52 17.51 4.75 -3.94
C LYS A 52 17.64 4.13 -5.31
N PHE A 53 16.51 3.97 -5.97
CA PHE A 53 16.43 3.52 -7.34
C PHE A 53 15.40 4.34 -8.09
N PHE A 54 15.74 4.79 -9.29
CA PHE A 54 14.74 5.30 -10.22
C PHE A 54 14.86 4.63 -11.58
N HIS A 55 13.73 4.51 -12.26
CA HIS A 55 13.64 3.97 -13.62
C HIS A 55 12.76 4.86 -14.49
N GLN A 56 13.21 5.10 -15.72
CA GLN A 56 12.50 5.90 -16.71
C GLN A 56 12.08 5.05 -17.91
N ASN A 57 11.01 5.44 -18.60
CA ASN A 57 10.66 4.90 -19.91
C ASN A 57 11.53 5.52 -21.03
N ILE A 58 11.30 5.12 -22.28
CA ILE A 58 12.04 5.63 -23.44
C ILE A 58 11.77 7.12 -23.73
N GLU A 59 10.68 7.66 -23.21
CA GLU A 59 10.30 9.08 -23.29
C GLU A 59 10.82 9.91 -22.10
N ASN A 60 11.73 9.35 -21.29
CA ASN A 60 12.31 9.97 -20.09
C ASN A 60 11.32 10.25 -18.95
N LYS A 61 10.13 9.65 -18.99
CA LYS A 61 9.17 9.73 -17.87
C LYS A 61 9.53 8.72 -16.80
N ILE A 62 9.51 9.14 -15.54
CA ILE A 62 9.75 8.26 -14.39
C ILE A 62 8.61 7.25 -14.33
N LEU A 63 8.94 5.96 -14.26
CA LEU A 63 8.00 4.86 -14.07
C LEU A 63 7.97 4.39 -12.62
N ILE A 64 9.14 4.38 -11.97
CA ILE A 64 9.33 3.87 -10.61
C ILE A 64 10.36 4.73 -9.90
N ASN A 65 10.08 5.09 -8.66
CA ASN A 65 11.03 5.65 -7.70
C ASN A 65 10.92 4.92 -6.37
N GLU A 66 12.02 4.33 -5.92
CA GLU A 66 12.08 3.49 -4.73
C GLU A 66 13.17 3.93 -3.77
N GLU A 67 12.84 3.87 -2.48
CA GLU A 67 13.75 4.08 -1.36
C GLU A 67 13.90 2.77 -0.59
N TYR A 68 15.09 2.55 -0.04
CA TYR A 68 15.46 1.29 0.61
C TYR A 68 16.10 1.56 1.97
N ASP A 69 15.83 0.68 2.94
CA ASP A 69 16.53 0.72 4.22
C ASP A 69 18.01 0.32 4.01
N PRO A 70 18.98 1.16 4.40
CA PRO A 70 20.39 0.89 4.13
C PRO A 70 20.93 -0.33 4.89
N LYS A 71 20.30 -0.75 6.00
CA LYS A 71 20.75 -1.89 6.81
C LYS A 71 20.20 -3.20 6.23
N THR A 72 18.92 -3.25 5.89
CA THR A 72 18.26 -4.48 5.43
C THR A 72 18.32 -4.62 3.90
N GLY A 73 18.35 -3.52 3.16
CA GLY A 73 18.24 -3.48 1.69
C GLY A 73 16.81 -3.70 1.20
N LYS A 74 15.82 -3.60 2.09
CA LYS A 74 14.41 -3.78 1.73
C LYS A 74 13.79 -2.42 1.40
N THR A 75 12.91 -2.40 0.40
CA THR A 75 12.19 -1.20 -0.03
C THR A 75 11.34 -0.66 1.11
N THR A 76 11.57 0.59 1.53
CA THR A 76 10.78 1.31 2.53
C THR A 76 9.67 2.13 1.89
N LYS A 77 9.89 2.61 0.66
CA LYS A 77 8.91 3.39 -0.10
C LYS A 77 9.03 3.14 -1.58
N SER A 78 7.90 3.04 -2.29
CA SER A 78 7.85 2.92 -3.74
C SER A 78 6.75 3.82 -4.29
N HIS A 79 7.09 4.66 -5.26
CA HIS A 79 6.15 5.42 -6.07
C HIS A 79 6.14 4.79 -7.46
N LYS A 80 4.98 4.36 -7.92
CA LYS A 80 4.80 3.87 -9.28
C LYS A 80 3.94 4.84 -10.07
N TYR A 81 4.38 5.13 -11.29
CA TYR A 81 3.74 6.05 -12.19
C TYR A 81 3.16 5.31 -13.40
N ARG A 82 2.15 5.92 -14.02
CA ARG A 82 1.59 5.49 -15.31
C ARG A 82 2.47 5.98 -16.46
N PRO A 83 2.27 5.48 -17.69
CA PRO A 83 3.01 5.93 -18.87
C PRO A 83 2.88 7.43 -19.18
N ASP A 84 1.78 8.07 -18.76
CA ASP A 84 1.58 9.51 -18.92
C ASP A 84 2.41 10.35 -17.91
N GLY A 85 2.92 9.73 -16.85
CA GLY A 85 3.65 10.37 -15.75
C GLY A 85 2.79 10.60 -14.49
N SER A 86 1.49 10.32 -14.54
CA SER A 86 0.59 10.41 -13.38
C SER A 86 0.93 9.36 -12.33
N LEU A 87 0.68 9.66 -11.05
CA LEU A 87 0.97 8.74 -9.96
C LEU A 87 -0.08 7.63 -9.92
N HIS A 88 0.35 6.37 -9.93
CA HIS A 88 -0.53 5.21 -9.86
C HIS A 88 -0.76 4.77 -8.41
N TYR A 89 0.33 4.52 -7.68
CA TYR A 89 0.26 4.16 -6.27
C TYR A 89 1.52 4.54 -5.51
N ILE A 90 1.37 4.61 -4.18
CA ILE A 90 2.47 4.66 -3.22
C ILE A 90 2.37 3.42 -2.32
N LEU A 91 3.49 2.73 -2.14
CA LEU A 91 3.65 1.65 -1.17
C LEU A 91 4.68 2.06 -0.12
N GLU A 92 4.32 1.92 1.16
CA GLU A 92 5.20 2.15 2.30
C GLU A 92 5.35 0.87 3.11
N ASN A 93 6.59 0.51 3.43
CA ASN A 93 6.93 -0.69 4.20
C ASN A 93 7.80 -0.33 5.40
N ASN A 94 7.74 -1.16 6.44
CA ASN A 94 8.70 -1.09 7.53
C ASN A 94 10.10 -1.59 7.08
N PRO A 95 11.16 -1.37 7.87
CA PRO A 95 12.50 -1.86 7.56
C PRO A 95 12.61 -3.38 7.35
N ALA A 96 11.65 -4.16 7.88
CA ALA A 96 11.55 -5.60 7.66
C ALA A 96 10.86 -5.98 6.34
N GLY A 97 10.42 -5.00 5.54
CA GLY A 97 9.75 -5.17 4.25
C GLY A 97 8.27 -5.55 4.35
N LYS A 98 7.65 -5.40 5.51
CA LYS A 98 6.20 -5.58 5.66
C LYS A 98 5.48 -4.27 5.36
N LYS A 99 4.36 -4.36 4.63
CA LYS A 99 3.51 -3.20 4.31
C LYS A 99 3.06 -2.48 5.58
N ILE A 100 3.10 -1.15 5.55
CA ILE A 100 2.51 -0.25 6.54
C ILE A 100 1.32 0.46 5.90
N LYS A 101 1.49 0.93 4.66
CA LYS A 101 0.46 1.69 3.96
C LYS A 101 0.53 1.45 2.46
N TYR A 102 -0.64 1.41 1.84
CA TYR A 102 -0.81 1.38 0.39
C TYR A 102 -1.80 2.47 0.01
N THR A 103 -1.44 3.31 -0.95
CA THR A 103 -2.27 4.43 -1.41
C THR A 103 -2.43 4.33 -2.92
N PHE A 104 -3.66 4.33 -3.40
CA PHE A 104 -3.98 4.17 -4.83
C PHE A 104 -4.68 5.42 -5.38
N PHE A 105 -4.26 5.86 -6.54
CA PHE A 105 -4.77 7.06 -7.20
C PHE A 105 -5.48 6.69 -8.50
N ARG A 106 -6.48 7.48 -8.90
CA ARG A 106 -7.09 7.41 -10.23
C ARG A 106 -6.18 8.04 -11.29
N GLU A 107 -6.60 7.94 -12.55
CA GLU A 107 -5.89 8.54 -13.69
C GLU A 107 -5.79 10.07 -13.59
N ASN A 108 -6.81 10.73 -13.04
CA ASN A 108 -6.80 12.17 -12.77
C ASN A 108 -5.99 12.58 -11.51
N ASN A 109 -5.18 11.67 -10.96
CA ASN A 109 -4.43 11.82 -9.71
C ASN A 109 -5.27 12.00 -8.44
N THR A 110 -6.60 11.88 -8.50
CA THR A 110 -7.43 11.90 -7.29
C THR A 110 -7.26 10.61 -6.49
N LEU A 111 -7.15 10.73 -5.16
CA LEU A 111 -7.05 9.58 -4.26
C LEU A 111 -8.29 8.70 -4.38
N CYS A 112 -8.09 7.38 -4.55
CA CYS A 112 -9.16 6.39 -4.66
C CYS A 112 -9.37 5.66 -3.36
N TYR A 113 -8.32 5.08 -2.83
CA TYR A 113 -8.35 4.48 -1.52
C TYR A 113 -6.96 4.42 -0.92
N PHE A 114 -6.92 4.24 0.40
CA PHE A 114 -5.72 3.77 1.06
C PHE A 114 -6.04 2.65 2.03
N GLU A 115 -5.02 1.85 2.32
CA GLU A 115 -5.05 0.80 3.32
C GLU A 115 -3.88 1.02 4.29
N GLU A 116 -4.14 0.86 5.58
CA GLU A 116 -3.10 0.74 6.61
C GLU A 116 -3.06 -0.69 7.13
N TYR A 117 -1.87 -1.12 7.53
CA TYR A 117 -1.59 -2.48 7.94
C TYR A 117 -1.03 -2.51 9.37
N GLU A 118 -1.48 -3.47 10.17
CA GLU A 118 -0.94 -3.69 11.51
C GLU A 118 0.48 -4.28 11.39
N PRO A 119 1.52 -3.63 11.95
CA PRO A 119 2.91 -4.00 11.67
C PRO A 119 3.34 -5.41 12.07
N LYS A 120 2.74 -5.99 13.12
CA LYS A 120 3.14 -7.30 13.65
C LYS A 120 2.61 -8.43 12.76
N THR A 121 1.32 -8.37 12.45
CA THR A 121 0.53 -9.40 11.75
C THR A 121 0.49 -9.20 10.24
N GLY A 122 0.67 -7.96 9.75
CA GLY A 122 0.54 -7.61 8.34
C GLY A 122 -0.90 -7.63 7.83
N LYS A 123 -1.89 -7.68 8.74
CA LYS A 123 -3.32 -7.60 8.38
C LYS A 123 -3.73 -6.14 8.19
N ILE A 124 -4.70 -5.90 7.32
CA ILE A 124 -5.28 -4.57 7.14
C ILE A 124 -5.94 -4.13 8.45
N SER A 125 -5.56 -2.96 8.96
CA SER A 125 -6.12 -2.35 10.16
C SER A 125 -7.17 -1.29 9.82
N LYS A 126 -7.01 -0.61 8.68
CA LYS A 126 -7.88 0.47 8.23
C LYS A 126 -7.92 0.54 6.71
N GLN A 127 -9.08 0.89 6.16
CA GLN A 127 -9.25 1.24 4.76
C GLN A 127 -10.08 2.51 4.65
N ALA A 128 -9.73 3.40 3.74
CA ALA A 128 -10.56 4.57 3.42
C ALA A 128 -10.77 4.64 1.91
N TYR A 129 -12.00 4.88 1.50
CA TYR A 129 -12.42 4.98 0.11
C TYR A 129 -12.94 6.38 -0.18
N PHE A 130 -12.63 6.90 -1.35
CA PHE A 130 -12.93 8.26 -1.75
C PHE A 130 -13.76 8.26 -3.03
N ASN A 131 -14.66 9.22 -3.16
CA ASN A 131 -15.40 9.48 -4.39
C ASN A 131 -14.46 10.05 -5.48
N ASP A 132 -14.99 10.23 -6.69
CA ASP A 132 -14.22 10.73 -7.84
C ASP A 132 -13.79 12.20 -7.68
N ASP A 133 -14.48 12.97 -6.85
CA ASP A 133 -14.14 14.33 -6.44
C ASP A 133 -13.08 14.40 -5.34
N GLY A 134 -12.63 13.24 -4.81
CA GLY A 134 -11.62 13.14 -3.77
C GLY A 134 -12.15 13.29 -2.34
N LEU A 135 -13.48 13.39 -2.16
CA LEU A 135 -14.09 13.41 -0.84
C LEU A 135 -14.18 12.00 -0.25
N LEU A 136 -14.01 11.90 1.07
CA LEU A 136 -14.10 10.63 1.78
C LEU A 136 -15.51 10.05 1.62
N HIS A 137 -15.61 8.86 1.04
CA HIS A 137 -16.87 8.13 0.87
C HIS A 137 -17.12 7.23 2.08
N SER A 138 -16.13 6.44 2.46
CA SER A 138 -16.24 5.53 3.60
C SER A 138 -14.90 5.23 4.27
N LEU A 139 -14.98 4.87 5.55
CA LEU A 139 -13.86 4.48 6.39
C LEU A 139 -14.18 3.17 7.09
N VAL A 140 -13.32 2.17 6.93
CA VAL A 140 -13.40 0.87 7.59
C VAL A 140 -12.27 0.75 8.61
N ILE A 141 -12.60 0.40 9.85
CA ILE A 141 -11.66 0.05 10.92
C ILE A 141 -11.81 -1.43 11.22
N LEU A 142 -10.76 -2.21 10.94
CA LEU A 142 -10.75 -3.69 11.07
C LEU A 142 -9.96 -4.18 12.28
N ILE A 143 -8.96 -3.41 12.70
CA ILE A 143 -8.17 -3.65 13.90
C ILE A 143 -8.24 -2.37 14.74
N PRO A 144 -9.29 -2.23 15.56
CA PRO A 144 -9.51 -1.07 16.39
C PRO A 144 -8.50 -1.02 17.54
N LYS A 145 -8.32 0.15 18.14
CA LYS A 145 -7.53 0.25 19.38
C LYS A 145 -8.23 -0.52 20.50
N PRO A 146 -7.52 -0.88 21.59
CA PRO A 146 -8.18 -1.49 22.75
C PRO A 146 -9.35 -0.63 23.24
N GLY A 147 -10.55 -1.22 23.32
CA GLY A 147 -11.79 -0.52 23.69
C GLY A 147 -12.58 0.07 22.53
N GLU A 148 -12.07 0.00 21.30
CA GLU A 148 -12.81 0.38 20.08
C GLU A 148 -13.36 -0.87 19.36
N GLU A 149 -14.32 -0.66 18.46
CA GLU A 149 -14.97 -1.73 17.69
C GLU A 149 -14.66 -1.65 16.21
N ASN A 150 -14.82 -2.77 15.50
CA ASN A 150 -14.74 -2.78 14.05
C ASN A 150 -15.92 -2.00 13.49
N THR A 151 -15.63 -1.01 12.65
CA THR A 151 -16.67 -0.13 12.12
C THR A 151 -16.52 0.10 10.63
N HIS A 152 -17.64 0.37 9.98
CA HIS A 152 -17.68 0.93 8.64
C HIS A 152 -18.52 2.21 8.70
N THR A 153 -17.88 3.36 8.52
CA THR A 153 -18.54 4.66 8.52
C THR A 153 -18.70 5.14 7.09
N PHE A 154 -19.90 5.57 6.71
CA PHE A 154 -20.21 6.17 5.42
C PHE A 154 -20.45 7.67 5.60
N TYR A 155 -19.96 8.47 4.65
CA TYR A 155 -20.01 9.92 4.72
C TYR A 155 -20.86 10.50 3.59
N ARG A 156 -21.42 11.68 3.84
CA ARG A 156 -22.05 12.52 2.83
C ARG A 156 -20.99 13.38 2.12
N PRO A 157 -21.33 14.00 0.97
CA PRO A 157 -20.44 14.96 0.31
C PRO A 157 -20.05 16.17 1.17
N ASP A 158 -20.88 16.57 2.14
CA ASP A 158 -20.54 17.65 3.08
C ASP A 158 -19.58 17.20 4.21
N GLY A 159 -19.16 15.93 4.22
CA GLY A 159 -18.29 15.34 5.22
C GLY A 159 -19.01 14.86 6.49
N SER A 160 -20.32 15.09 6.63
CA SER A 160 -21.11 14.55 7.76
C SER A 160 -21.23 13.03 7.66
N ILE A 161 -21.37 12.37 8.81
CA ILE A 161 -21.59 10.92 8.86
C ILE A 161 -23.01 10.64 8.38
N LYS A 162 -23.14 9.79 7.36
CA LYS A 162 -24.44 9.28 6.89
C LYS A 162 -24.89 8.11 7.76
N SER A 163 -24.00 7.14 7.95
CA SER A 163 -24.27 5.97 8.77
C SER A 163 -22.98 5.35 9.28
N ARG A 164 -23.12 4.53 10.33
CA ARG A 164 -22.05 3.70 10.86
C ARG A 164 -22.58 2.31 11.13
N ASP A 165 -21.85 1.32 10.63
CA ASP A 165 -22.07 -0.09 10.91
C ASP A 165 -21.03 -0.56 11.92
N TRP A 166 -21.44 -1.40 12.87
CA TRP A 166 -20.56 -2.10 13.81
C TRP A 166 -20.53 -3.58 13.51
N PHE A 167 -19.36 -4.18 13.66
CA PHE A 167 -19.12 -5.58 13.32
C PHE A 167 -18.45 -6.30 14.49
N LYS A 168 -18.85 -7.55 14.70
CA LYS A 168 -18.09 -8.49 15.55
C LYS A 168 -17.05 -9.24 14.71
N ALA A 169 -16.21 -10.01 15.40
CA ALA A 169 -15.24 -10.90 14.75
C ALA A 169 -15.92 -11.80 13.70
N GLY A 170 -15.26 -11.94 12.53
CA GLY A 170 -15.79 -12.71 11.40
C GLY A 170 -16.69 -11.92 10.45
N GLY A 171 -16.70 -10.59 10.52
CA GLY A 171 -17.40 -9.74 9.53
C GLY A 171 -18.91 -9.66 9.73
N ILE A 172 -19.44 -10.16 10.85
CA ILE A 172 -20.88 -10.15 11.11
C ILE A 172 -21.28 -8.78 11.63
N ARG A 173 -22.11 -8.07 10.88
CA ARG A 173 -22.71 -6.79 11.29
C ARG A 173 -23.67 -7.00 12.46
N ILE A 174 -23.58 -6.15 13.47
CA ILE A 174 -24.36 -6.25 14.71
C ILE A 174 -25.23 -5.02 14.98
N ASN A 175 -24.83 -3.85 14.49
CA ASN A 175 -25.60 -2.62 14.62
C ASN A 175 -25.38 -1.73 13.41
N THR A 176 -26.38 -0.93 13.07
CA THR A 176 -26.29 0.19 12.13
C THR A 176 -27.01 1.40 12.73
N ILE A 177 -26.34 2.55 12.72
CA ILE A 177 -26.96 3.84 13.05
C ILE A 177 -26.89 4.73 11.81
N TRP A 178 -28.02 5.32 11.45
CA TRP A 178 -28.13 6.39 10.45
C TRP A 178 -28.29 7.72 11.18
N TYR A 179 -27.68 8.77 10.64
CA TYR A 179 -27.63 10.09 11.25
C TYR A 179 -28.22 11.12 10.30
N HIS A 180 -28.84 12.17 10.80
CA HIS A 180 -29.08 13.39 10.04
C HIS A 180 -27.76 14.16 9.76
N PRO A 181 -27.74 15.12 8.82
CA PRO A 181 -26.54 15.92 8.54
C PRO A 181 -26.00 16.70 9.75
N ASP A 182 -26.85 17.07 10.71
CA ASP A 182 -26.46 17.74 11.96
C ASP A 182 -25.82 16.80 13.00
N GLY A 183 -25.74 15.50 12.69
CA GLY A 183 -25.16 14.47 13.54
C GLY A 183 -26.14 13.84 14.54
N SER A 184 -27.39 14.28 14.58
CA SER A 184 -28.43 13.61 15.38
C SER A 184 -28.78 12.24 14.81
N ILE A 185 -29.21 11.31 15.65
CA ILE A 185 -29.58 9.95 15.22
C ILE A 185 -30.92 10.02 14.50
N GLU A 186 -30.94 9.57 13.25
CA GLU A 186 -32.14 9.39 12.45
C GLU A 186 -32.81 8.05 12.78
N SER A 187 -32.01 6.97 12.84
CA SER A 187 -32.50 5.63 13.20
C SER A 187 -31.36 4.72 13.65
N GLU A 188 -31.70 3.69 14.42
CA GLU A 188 -30.79 2.63 14.87
C GLU A 188 -31.43 1.27 14.60
N TYR A 189 -30.63 0.31 14.12
CA TYR A 189 -31.05 -1.05 13.90
C TYR A 189 -30.02 -2.05 14.41
N GLN A 190 -30.42 -2.81 15.43
CA GLN A 190 -29.62 -3.89 16.01
C GLN A 190 -30.04 -5.23 15.39
N PHE A 191 -29.05 -5.99 14.91
CA PHE A 191 -29.28 -7.28 14.28
C PHE A 191 -29.43 -8.37 15.34
N ASP A 192 -30.55 -9.11 15.32
CA ASP A 192 -30.70 -10.29 16.18
C ASP A 192 -29.85 -11.47 15.63
N LEU A 193 -28.90 -11.91 16.45
CA LEU A 193 -27.98 -13.00 16.14
C LEU A 193 -28.36 -14.30 16.86
N SER A 194 -29.51 -14.36 17.53
CA SER A 194 -30.00 -15.50 18.30
C SER A 194 -30.10 -16.79 17.46
N HIS A 195 -30.33 -16.66 16.16
CA HIS A 195 -30.39 -17.78 15.22
C HIS A 195 -29.02 -18.32 14.77
N LEU A 196 -27.92 -17.59 14.97
CA LEU A 196 -26.56 -18.06 14.71
C LEU A 196 -26.09 -18.95 15.87
N LYS A 197 -26.69 -20.15 16.01
CA LYS A 197 -26.25 -21.15 16.99
C LYS A 197 -24.79 -21.54 16.74
N LYS A 198 -24.00 -21.58 17.83
CA LYS A 198 -22.62 -22.08 17.90
C LYS A 198 -22.45 -23.38 17.11
N ASN A 199 -21.88 -23.31 15.90
CA ASN A 199 -21.20 -24.46 15.31
C ASN A 199 -19.94 -24.71 16.14
N ARG A 200 -20.10 -25.48 17.20
CA ARG A 200 -19.02 -26.12 17.96
C ARG A 200 -18.22 -26.92 16.94
N LEU A 201 -16.95 -26.57 16.74
CA LEU A 201 -15.97 -27.38 16.02
C LEU A 201 -15.87 -28.75 16.69
N THR A 202 -16.68 -29.72 16.28
CA THR A 202 -16.34 -31.12 16.47
C THR A 202 -15.37 -31.49 15.36
N LYS A 203 -14.13 -31.77 15.76
CA LYS A 203 -13.11 -32.38 14.89
C LYS A 203 -13.72 -33.61 14.20
N GLN A 204 -14.05 -33.50 12.92
CA GLN A 204 -14.08 -34.67 12.05
C GLN A 204 -12.69 -34.83 11.45
N GLN A 205 -12.09 -36.00 11.69
CA GLN A 205 -10.89 -36.45 10.98
C GLN A 205 -11.10 -36.40 9.47
N PRO A 206 -10.04 -36.18 8.67
CA PRO A 206 -10.19 -35.94 7.25
C PRO A 206 -10.55 -37.25 6.53
N ARG A 207 -11.69 -37.28 5.85
CA ARG A 207 -11.87 -38.17 4.71
C ARG A 207 -11.69 -37.38 3.43
N SER A 208 -10.77 -37.91 2.64
CA SER A 208 -10.34 -37.50 1.30
C SER A 208 -11.43 -36.91 0.41
N GLY A 209 -11.07 -35.84 -0.29
CA GLY A 209 -11.60 -35.55 -1.64
C GLY A 209 -12.37 -34.25 -1.77
N ARG A 210 -11.78 -33.36 -2.58
CA ARG A 210 -12.37 -32.21 -3.29
C ARG A 210 -12.51 -30.90 -2.53
N THR A 211 -11.62 -30.01 -2.95
CA THR A 211 -11.70 -28.55 -2.95
C THR A 211 -13.09 -28.03 -3.25
N ASN A 212 -13.57 -27.10 -2.42
CA ASN A 212 -14.28 -25.92 -2.88
C ASN A 212 -13.98 -24.76 -1.92
N THR A 213 -13.17 -23.85 -2.43
CA THR A 213 -12.93 -22.53 -1.85
C THR A 213 -14.19 -21.71 -2.07
N THR A 214 -14.83 -21.27 -1.00
CA THR A 214 -15.67 -20.06 -1.04
C THR A 214 -15.32 -19.23 0.17
N LEU A 215 -14.47 -18.25 -0.07
CA LEU A 215 -14.17 -17.15 0.83
C LEU A 215 -15.35 -16.18 0.70
N TYR A 216 -16.14 -16.00 1.77
CA TYR A 216 -17.01 -14.83 1.86
C TYR A 216 -16.26 -13.77 2.68
N ILE A 217 -16.09 -12.63 2.05
CA ILE A 217 -15.43 -11.40 2.50
C ILE A 217 -16.33 -10.71 3.53
#